data_AF-A0A7M4DQ21-F1
#
_entry.id   AF-A0A7M4DQ21-F1
#
_cell.length_a   1.000
_cell.length_b   1.000
_cell.length_c   1.000
_cell.angle_alpha   90.00
_cell.angle_beta   90.00
_cell.angle_gamma   90.00
#
_symmetry.space_group_name_H-M   'P 1'
#
loop_
_entity.id
_entity.type
_entity.pdbx_description
1 polymer ?
#
loop_
_entity_poly.entity_id
_entity_poly.type
_entity_poly.pdbx_seq_one_letter_code
_entity_poly.pdbx_strand_id
1 'polypeptide(L)'
;MNDTGERPDGGGSPEEFDEAAFEAAFEEAFGAAAEPDRQFRQPVDGGSAAEQAGAAQGSAERDSDGAAEPVADGADAVPVFGADGVRKRSVVAVVLTPITSAPALAGLCAIAKIEADIVPIKRGSLAVRVLPQADEVDPEEFLTGAPAAAVDLARTLSRAAKAGVVLLISRLGEGDEGLTGTISGRNYVNGEPSNEVSAGLILANADDVLENLLLGVITPDQAPGHLKPGNLTRWQAGRLFGRAQRKKKP
;
A
#
# COMPACT_ATOMS: atom_id res chain seq x y z
N MET A 1 27.86 47.74 -46.34
CA MET A 1 28.77 47.31 -45.26
C MET A 1 28.00 46.39 -44.36
N ASN A 2 28.41 45.13 -44.32
CA ASN A 2 27.87 44.07 -43.50
C ASN A 2 28.27 44.28 -42.04
N ASP A 3 27.35 44.04 -41.10
CA ASP A 3 27.70 43.81 -39.70
C ASP A 3 27.17 42.42 -39.32
N THR A 4 28.12 41.53 -39.05
CA THR A 4 27.93 40.10 -38.83
C THR A 4 28.08 39.87 -37.33
N GLY A 5 26.98 39.91 -36.59
CA GLY A 5 26.96 39.55 -35.18
C GLY A 5 26.89 38.03 -35.03
N GLU A 6 28.03 37.40 -34.77
CA GLU A 6 28.16 36.01 -34.33
C GLU A 6 27.26 35.74 -33.10
N ARG A 7 26.40 34.72 -33.20
CA ARG A 7 25.79 34.08 -32.03
C ARG A 7 26.75 32.99 -31.55
N PRO A 8 27.11 32.93 -30.26
CA PRO A 8 27.85 31.79 -29.74
C PRO A 8 26.94 30.55 -29.70
N ASP A 9 27.39 29.52 -30.39
CA ASP A 9 26.86 28.15 -30.36
C ASP A 9 27.01 27.57 -28.95
N GLY A 10 25.95 27.70 -28.14
CA GLY A 10 25.80 27.03 -26.86
C GLY A 10 25.13 25.66 -27.03
N GLY A 11 25.76 24.77 -27.79
CA GLY A 11 25.38 23.35 -27.86
C GLY A 11 25.79 22.61 -26.59
N GLY A 12 25.03 22.78 -25.52
CA GLY A 12 25.08 21.88 -24.37
C GLY A 12 24.05 20.77 -24.59
N SER A 13 24.49 19.59 -25.04
CA SER A 13 23.68 18.38 -24.97
C SER A 13 23.21 18.17 -23.52
N PRO A 14 21.94 17.80 -23.28
CA PRO A 14 21.53 17.37 -21.94
C PRO A 14 22.39 16.17 -21.56
N GLU A 15 23.00 16.21 -20.37
CA GLU A 15 23.74 15.10 -19.80
C GLU A 15 22.97 13.80 -20.02
N GLU A 16 23.57 12.86 -20.73
CA GLU A 16 22.98 11.56 -21.02
C GLU A 16 22.71 10.86 -19.68
N PHE A 17 21.43 10.81 -19.32
CA PHE A 17 20.94 10.19 -18.11
C PHE A 17 21.28 8.70 -18.11
N ASP A 18 22.08 8.27 -17.14
CA ASP A 18 22.40 6.85 -16.93
C ASP A 18 21.19 6.12 -16.33
N GLU A 19 20.40 5.56 -17.24
CA GLU A 19 19.17 4.82 -16.93
C GLU A 19 19.44 3.55 -16.11
N ALA A 20 20.59 2.90 -16.30
CA ALA A 20 20.95 1.69 -15.60
C ALA A 20 21.38 1.98 -14.16
N ALA A 21 22.15 3.04 -13.93
CA ALA A 21 22.54 3.47 -12.58
C ALA A 21 21.32 3.89 -11.75
N PHE A 22 20.35 4.57 -12.36
CA PHE A 22 19.10 4.92 -11.69
C PHE A 22 18.23 3.70 -11.42
N GLU A 23 18.17 2.72 -12.34
CA GLU A 23 17.42 1.48 -12.15
C GLU A 23 18.01 0.63 -11.02
N ALA A 24 19.34 0.51 -10.96
CA ALA A 24 20.03 -0.13 -9.85
C ALA A 24 19.77 0.60 -8.51
N ALA A 25 19.86 1.93 -8.48
CA ALA A 25 19.56 2.72 -7.29
C ALA A 25 18.09 2.65 -6.87
N PHE A 26 17.16 2.51 -7.84
CA PHE A 26 15.74 2.33 -7.57
C PHE A 26 15.44 0.92 -7.04
N GLU A 27 16.04 -0.11 -7.60
CA GLU A 27 15.95 -1.49 -7.09
C GLU A 27 16.57 -1.60 -5.69
N GLU A 28 17.68 -0.92 -5.45
CA GLU A 28 18.35 -0.83 -4.15
C GLU A 28 17.48 -0.09 -3.12
N ALA A 29 16.86 1.03 -3.50
CA ALA A 29 16.09 1.86 -2.57
C ALA A 29 14.63 1.39 -2.35
N PHE A 30 14.02 0.70 -3.31
CA PHE A 30 12.57 0.41 -3.29
C PHE A 30 12.21 -1.07 -3.55
N GLY A 31 13.21 -1.94 -3.75
CA GLY A 31 13.01 -3.36 -4.01
C GLY A 31 12.51 -3.64 -5.43
N ALA A 32 12.96 -4.75 -6.00
CA ALA A 32 12.50 -5.18 -7.32
C ALA A 32 10.98 -5.42 -7.29
N ALA A 33 10.27 -4.91 -8.30
CA ALA A 33 8.89 -5.28 -8.53
C ALA A 33 8.84 -6.80 -8.73
N ALA A 34 8.43 -7.54 -7.70
CA ALA A 34 8.19 -8.97 -7.80
C ALA A 34 7.11 -9.19 -8.86
N GLU A 35 7.51 -9.52 -10.09
CA GLU A 35 6.60 -10.12 -11.05
C GLU A 35 6.36 -11.55 -10.56
N PRO A 36 5.15 -11.90 -10.07
CA PRO A 36 4.91 -13.27 -9.67
C PRO A 36 4.88 -14.14 -10.93
N ASP A 37 5.61 -15.26 -10.86
CA ASP A 37 5.50 -16.35 -11.80
C ASP A 37 4.02 -16.72 -11.99
N ARG A 38 3.53 -16.56 -13.21
CA ARG A 38 2.17 -16.97 -13.59
C ARG A 38 2.14 -18.49 -13.76
N GLN A 39 2.13 -19.22 -12.64
CA GLN A 39 1.80 -20.63 -12.67
C GLN A 39 0.28 -20.79 -12.67
N PHE A 40 -0.27 -20.92 -13.89
CA PHE A 40 -1.62 -21.43 -14.06
C PHE A 40 -1.67 -22.85 -13.49
N ARG A 41 -2.53 -23.05 -12.49
CA ARG A 41 -2.86 -24.40 -12.00
C ARG A 41 -3.45 -25.17 -13.17
N GLN A 42 -2.73 -26.18 -13.67
CA GLN A 42 -3.31 -27.12 -14.61
C GLN A 42 -4.53 -27.80 -13.94
N PRO A 43 -5.63 -28.04 -14.68
CA PRO A 43 -6.74 -28.80 -14.15
C PRO A 43 -6.22 -30.20 -13.79
N VAL A 44 -6.35 -30.57 -12.51
CA VAL A 44 -6.11 -31.96 -12.10
C VAL A 44 -7.34 -32.75 -12.53
N ASP A 45 -7.16 -33.60 -13.54
CA ASP A 45 -8.15 -34.61 -13.90
C ASP A 45 -8.41 -35.51 -12.69
N GLY A 46 -9.69 -35.70 -12.37
CA GLY A 46 -10.14 -36.39 -11.18
C GLY A 46 -9.73 -37.86 -11.14
N GLY A 47 -9.36 -38.33 -9.94
CA GLY A 47 -9.05 -39.73 -9.69
C GLY A 47 -8.83 -40.05 -8.22
N SER A 48 -9.92 -40.44 -7.55
CA SER A 48 -10.04 -41.33 -6.38
C SER A 48 -9.35 -41.01 -5.04
N ALA A 49 -10.18 -41.04 -4.00
CA ALA A 49 -9.86 -41.08 -2.58
C ALA A 49 -9.09 -42.33 -2.14
N ALA A 50 -8.21 -42.19 -1.14
CA ALA A 50 -8.20 -42.97 0.10
C ALA A 50 -6.94 -42.66 0.94
N GLU A 51 -7.18 -42.26 2.19
CA GLU A 51 -6.53 -42.73 3.43
C GLU A 51 -5.00 -42.83 3.51
N GLN A 52 -4.41 -42.04 4.43
CA GLN A 52 -3.76 -42.60 5.62
C GLN A 52 -3.30 -41.53 6.63
N ALA A 53 -3.52 -41.87 7.89
CA ALA A 53 -3.21 -41.11 9.09
C ALA A 53 -1.77 -41.32 9.58
N GLY A 54 -1.31 -40.37 10.39
CA GLY A 54 -0.40 -40.63 11.51
C GLY A 54 1.08 -40.33 11.28
N ALA A 55 1.62 -39.35 12.01
CA ALA A 55 2.63 -39.59 13.06
C ALA A 55 3.20 -38.26 13.58
N ALA A 56 3.26 -38.16 14.91
CA ALA A 56 3.86 -37.09 15.68
C ALA A 56 5.40 -37.25 15.81
N GLN A 57 5.99 -36.28 16.53
CA GLN A 57 7.39 -36.15 17.02
C GLN A 57 8.28 -35.29 16.11
N GLY A 58 9.05 -34.31 16.59
CA GLY A 58 9.29 -33.82 17.94
C GLY A 58 10.44 -32.81 17.90
N SER A 59 10.37 -31.81 18.80
CA SER A 59 11.48 -31.09 19.47
C SER A 59 12.68 -30.56 18.64
N ALA A 60 12.88 -29.23 18.70
CA ALA A 60 14.13 -28.66 19.22
C ALA A 60 13.97 -27.14 19.40
N GLU A 61 13.97 -26.73 20.67
CA GLU A 61 14.22 -25.36 21.12
C GLU A 61 15.59 -24.89 20.58
N ARG A 62 15.65 -23.63 20.14
CA ARG A 62 16.90 -22.89 20.01
C ARG A 62 16.70 -21.51 20.58
N ASP A 63 17.21 -21.35 21.79
CA ASP A 63 17.62 -20.08 22.36
C ASP A 63 18.62 -19.41 21.42
N SER A 64 18.35 -18.15 21.08
CA SER A 64 19.39 -17.21 20.72
C SER A 64 18.96 -15.81 21.16
N ASP A 65 19.34 -15.49 22.39
CA ASP A 65 19.54 -14.11 22.85
C ASP A 65 20.47 -13.39 21.87
N GLY A 66 19.90 -12.48 21.10
CA GLY A 66 20.61 -11.56 20.23
C GLY A 66 19.95 -10.20 20.35
N ALA A 67 20.36 -9.44 21.36
CA ALA A 67 19.98 -8.05 21.53
C ALA A 67 20.36 -7.26 20.27
N ALA A 68 19.35 -6.94 19.45
CA ALA A 68 19.47 -5.95 18.39
C ALA A 68 19.05 -4.60 18.99
N GLU A 69 20.04 -3.74 19.21
CA GLU A 69 19.88 -2.33 19.55
C GLU A 69 18.93 -1.65 18.54
N PRO A 70 17.98 -0.80 18.99
CA PRO A 70 17.05 -0.16 18.08
C PRO A 70 17.78 0.94 17.30
N VAL A 71 17.91 0.73 15.99
CA VAL A 71 18.21 1.81 15.05
C VAL A 71 17.01 2.75 14.98
N ALA A 72 17.13 3.90 15.66
CA ALA A 72 16.20 5.00 15.54
C ALA A 72 16.62 5.89 14.36
N ASP A 73 15.82 5.91 13.28
CA ASP A 73 15.50 7.13 12.52
C ASP A 73 14.29 6.91 11.59
N GLY A 74 13.38 7.89 11.53
CA GLY A 74 12.16 7.85 10.70
C GLY A 74 10.89 8.24 11.44
N ALA A 75 10.74 9.52 11.78
CA ALA A 75 9.51 10.09 12.33
C ALA A 75 8.29 9.87 11.41
N ASP A 76 7.11 9.75 12.04
CA ASP A 76 5.76 9.48 11.51
C ASP A 76 5.31 8.03 11.31
N ALA A 77 5.97 7.04 11.91
CA ALA A 77 5.27 5.79 12.21
C ALA A 77 4.35 6.02 13.43
N VAL A 78 3.03 5.99 13.25
CA VAL A 78 2.10 6.03 14.39
C VAL A 78 2.24 4.70 15.14
N PRO A 79 2.72 4.71 16.40
CA PRO A 79 2.92 3.47 17.12
C PRO A 79 1.57 2.84 17.42
N VAL A 80 1.33 1.65 16.85
CA VAL A 80 0.13 0.84 17.08
C VAL A 80 0.08 0.30 18.52
N PHE A 81 1.24 0.19 19.16
CA PHE A 81 1.38 -0.23 20.57
C PHE A 81 1.86 0.96 21.42
N GLY A 82 1.26 1.13 22.60
CA GLY A 82 1.72 2.04 23.64
C GLY A 82 2.99 1.54 24.32
N ALA A 83 3.64 2.42 25.08
CA ALA A 83 4.85 2.10 25.84
C ALA A 83 4.61 1.06 26.95
N ASP A 84 3.35 0.85 27.31
CA ASP A 84 2.80 -0.16 28.23
C ASP A 84 2.52 -1.51 27.55
N GLY A 85 2.79 -1.65 26.25
CA GLY A 85 2.51 -2.85 25.47
C GLY A 85 1.05 -3.01 25.05
N VAL A 86 0.17 -2.09 25.46
CA VAL A 86 -1.26 -2.07 25.11
C VAL A 86 -1.43 -1.45 23.73
N ARG A 87 -2.20 -2.07 22.84
CA ARG A 87 -2.49 -1.47 21.53
C ARG A 87 -3.30 -0.19 21.69
N LYS A 88 -2.78 0.91 21.16
CA LYS A 88 -3.55 2.14 21.04
C LYS A 88 -4.68 1.92 20.04
N ARG A 89 -5.86 2.45 20.35
CA ARG A 89 -6.99 2.41 19.41
C ARG A 89 -6.59 3.16 18.15
N SER A 90 -6.68 2.47 17.02
CA SER A 90 -6.22 2.98 15.73
C SER A 90 -7.26 2.72 14.65
N VAL A 91 -7.33 3.63 13.69
CA VAL A 91 -8.15 3.46 12.50
C VAL A 91 -7.22 3.20 11.31
N VAL A 92 -7.33 2.02 10.71
CA VAL A 92 -6.60 1.69 9.47
C VAL A 92 -7.56 1.89 8.29
N ALA A 93 -7.25 2.87 7.45
CA ALA A 93 -7.95 3.11 6.20
C ALA A 93 -7.18 2.46 5.04
N VAL A 94 -7.85 1.58 4.29
CA VAL A 94 -7.28 0.94 3.10
C VAL A 94 -8.15 1.23 1.89
N VAL A 95 -7.56 1.74 0.81
CA VAL A 95 -8.23 1.92 -0.47
C VAL A 95 -7.81 0.84 -1.45
N LEU A 96 -8.77 -0.02 -1.80
CA LEU A 96 -8.66 -0.97 -2.90
C LEU A 96 -8.88 -0.22 -4.21
N THR A 97 -7.88 -0.27 -5.11
CA THR A 97 -7.91 0.48 -6.37
C THR A 97 -7.62 -0.42 -7.57
N PRO A 98 -8.24 -0.15 -8.74
CA PRO A 98 -7.90 -0.85 -9.98
C PRO A 98 -6.52 -0.44 -10.53
N ILE A 99 -5.82 0.50 -9.90
CA ILE A 99 -4.43 0.83 -10.22
C ILE A 99 -3.55 -0.28 -9.66
N THR A 100 -3.11 -1.19 -10.53
CA THR A 100 -2.35 -2.39 -10.13
C THR A 100 -0.87 -2.13 -9.89
N SER A 101 -0.33 -1.05 -10.45
CA SER A 101 1.08 -0.69 -10.29
C SER A 101 1.28 0.17 -9.05
N ALA A 102 1.93 -0.39 -8.03
CA ALA A 102 2.32 0.34 -6.81
C ALA A 102 3.13 1.61 -7.12
N PRO A 103 4.15 1.59 -8.01
CA PRO A 103 4.83 2.82 -8.44
C PRO A 103 3.91 3.89 -9.05
N ALA A 104 2.92 3.49 -9.86
CA ALA A 104 1.98 4.45 -10.47
C ALA A 104 1.05 5.04 -9.42
N LEU A 105 0.58 4.22 -8.47
CA LEU A 105 -0.26 4.67 -7.37
C LEU A 105 0.52 5.63 -6.45
N ALA A 106 1.78 5.31 -6.15
CA ALA A 106 2.66 6.19 -5.39
C ALA A 106 2.90 7.52 -6.09
N GLY A 107 3.18 7.50 -7.40
CA GLY A 107 3.31 8.72 -8.20
C GLY A 107 2.04 9.56 -8.20
N LEU A 108 0.86 8.92 -8.31
CA LEU A 108 -0.43 9.61 -8.24
C LEU A 108 -0.66 10.27 -6.87
N CYS A 109 -0.41 9.54 -5.78
CA CYS A 109 -0.54 10.08 -4.41
C CYS A 109 0.42 11.25 -4.18
N ALA A 110 1.66 11.16 -4.67
CA ALA A 110 2.65 12.24 -4.58
C ALA A 110 2.19 13.50 -5.34
N ILE A 111 1.66 13.34 -6.57
CA ILE A 111 1.12 14.46 -7.36
C ILE A 111 -0.09 15.09 -6.68
N ALA A 112 -0.98 14.26 -6.13
CA ALA A 112 -2.17 14.69 -5.42
C ALA A 112 -1.88 15.24 -4.01
N LYS A 113 -0.63 15.16 -3.53
CA LYS A 113 -0.21 15.51 -2.17
C LYS A 113 -1.02 14.79 -1.08
N ILE A 114 -1.24 13.50 -1.29
CA ILE A 114 -1.95 12.67 -0.33
C ILE A 114 -0.96 11.81 0.42
N GLU A 115 -1.05 11.89 1.74
CA GLU A 115 -0.33 11.02 2.67
C GLU A 115 -1.02 9.66 2.71
N ALA A 116 -0.37 8.66 2.12
CA ALA A 116 -0.74 7.26 2.22
C ALA A 116 0.48 6.39 1.91
N ASP A 117 0.66 5.31 2.65
CA ASP A 117 1.60 4.25 2.30
C ASP A 117 1.04 3.42 1.15
N ILE A 118 1.88 3.08 0.18
CA ILE A 118 1.49 2.24 -0.95
C ILE A 118 2.02 0.84 -0.74
N VAL A 119 1.12 -0.13 -0.74
CA VAL A 119 1.45 -1.53 -0.48
C VAL A 119 1.09 -2.37 -1.71
N PRO A 120 2.06 -3.02 -2.37
CA PRO A 120 1.77 -4.00 -3.42
C PRO A 120 1.15 -5.27 -2.81
N ILE A 121 0.23 -5.89 -3.55
CA ILE A 121 -0.41 -7.16 -3.19
C ILE A 121 -0.44 -8.08 -4.41
N LYS A 122 -0.72 -9.39 -4.25
CA LYS A 122 -0.70 -10.37 -5.35
C LYS A 122 -1.56 -9.94 -6.55
N ARG A 123 -2.65 -9.21 -6.30
CA ARG A 123 -3.62 -8.75 -7.33
C ARG A 123 -3.68 -7.24 -7.53
N GLY A 124 -2.60 -6.51 -7.24
CA GLY A 124 -2.52 -5.07 -7.52
C GLY A 124 -1.77 -4.28 -6.47
N SER A 125 -2.33 -3.13 -6.10
CA SER A 125 -1.75 -2.28 -5.06
C SER A 125 -2.83 -1.58 -4.25
N LEU A 126 -2.47 -1.22 -3.03
CA LEU A 126 -3.31 -0.59 -2.02
C LEU A 126 -2.73 0.76 -1.63
N ALA A 127 -3.59 1.71 -1.29
CA ALA A 127 -3.19 2.88 -0.53
C ALA A 127 -3.68 2.71 0.91
N VAL A 128 -2.79 2.83 1.88
CA VAL A 128 -3.05 2.59 3.30
C VAL A 128 -2.74 3.86 4.08
N ARG A 129 -3.61 4.22 5.02
CA ARG A 129 -3.35 5.30 5.96
C ARG A 129 -3.74 4.85 7.36
N VAL A 130 -2.79 4.88 8.28
CA VAL A 130 -3.04 4.64 9.69
C VAL A 130 -3.33 5.98 10.34
N LEU A 131 -4.49 6.07 10.99
CA LEU A 131 -4.97 7.27 11.66
C LEU A 131 -5.08 6.97 13.16
N PRO A 132 -4.64 7.88 14.04
CA PRO A 132 -4.94 7.75 15.45
C PRO A 132 -6.45 7.78 15.64
N GLN A 133 -7.00 6.90 16.48
CA GLN A 133 -8.41 7.04 16.84
C GLN A 133 -8.53 8.23 17.79
N ALA A 134 -9.35 9.21 17.41
CA ALA A 134 -9.62 10.38 18.25
C ALA A 134 -10.53 10.00 19.42
N ASP A 135 -10.33 10.66 20.57
CA ASP A 135 -11.24 10.53 21.72
C ASP A 135 -12.61 11.15 21.43
N GLU A 136 -12.63 12.24 20.65
CA GLU A 136 -13.84 12.88 20.16
C GLU A 136 -14.00 12.61 18.66
N VAL A 137 -15.15 12.06 18.28
CA VAL A 137 -15.46 11.71 16.89
C VAL A 137 -15.95 12.94 16.14
N ASP A 138 -15.34 13.22 15.00
CA ASP A 138 -15.74 14.31 14.12
C ASP A 138 -17.22 14.16 13.69
N PRO A 139 -18.06 15.20 13.78
CA PRO A 139 -19.43 15.20 13.26
C PRO A 139 -19.56 14.65 11.82
N GLU A 140 -18.60 14.93 10.95
CA GLU A 140 -18.60 14.45 9.56
C GLU A 140 -18.37 12.93 9.46
N GLU A 141 -17.68 12.33 10.43
CA GLU A 141 -17.49 10.88 10.51
C GLU A 141 -18.80 10.16 10.79
N PHE A 142 -19.79 10.78 11.45
CA PHE A 142 -21.12 10.17 11.60
C PHE A 142 -21.89 10.11 10.28
N LEU A 143 -21.69 11.10 9.40
CA LEU A 143 -22.34 11.13 8.09
C LEU A 143 -21.66 10.19 7.09
N THR A 144 -20.34 10.12 7.18
CA THR A 144 -19.52 9.37 6.23
C THR A 144 -19.14 7.98 6.77
N GLY A 145 -19.27 7.68 8.05
CA GLY A 145 -18.81 6.42 8.64
C GLY A 145 -17.29 6.20 8.57
N ALA A 146 -16.50 7.23 8.24
CA ALA A 146 -15.05 7.17 8.08
C ALA A 146 -14.40 8.53 8.42
N PRO A 147 -13.17 8.56 8.93
CA PRO A 147 -12.46 9.82 9.15
C PRO A 147 -12.27 10.64 7.86
N ALA A 148 -12.31 11.96 7.94
CA ALA A 148 -12.18 12.87 6.79
C ALA A 148 -10.93 12.58 5.93
N ALA A 149 -9.79 12.34 6.58
CA ALA A 149 -8.53 11.97 5.95
C ALA A 149 -8.61 10.69 5.08
N ALA A 150 -9.43 9.71 5.49
CA ALA A 150 -9.66 8.48 4.75
C ALA A 150 -10.65 8.70 3.59
N VAL A 151 -11.68 9.53 3.82
CA VAL A 151 -12.63 9.94 2.79
C VAL A 151 -11.92 10.68 1.67
N ASP A 152 -11.04 11.63 1.96
CA ASP A 152 -10.31 12.42 0.97
C ASP A 152 -9.36 11.57 0.11
N LEU A 153 -8.70 10.58 0.73
CA LEU A 153 -7.90 9.58 0.02
C LEU A 153 -8.77 8.82 -0.99
N ALA A 154 -9.91 8.27 -0.55
CA ALA A 154 -10.81 7.52 -1.43
C ALA A 154 -11.41 8.39 -2.54
N ARG A 155 -11.85 9.62 -2.22
CA ARG A 155 -12.40 10.57 -3.18
C ARG A 155 -11.39 10.88 -4.28
N THR A 156 -10.15 11.21 -3.91
CA THR A 156 -9.13 11.57 -4.89
C THR A 156 -8.78 10.38 -5.78
N LEU A 157 -8.53 9.21 -5.21
CA LEU A 157 -8.18 8.02 -6.00
C LEU A 157 -9.33 7.58 -6.91
N SER A 158 -10.59 7.72 -6.46
CA SER A 158 -11.76 7.39 -7.28
C SER A 158 -11.97 8.28 -8.50
N ARG A 159 -11.41 9.51 -8.51
CA ARG A 159 -11.42 10.39 -9.69
C ARG A 159 -10.42 9.94 -10.75
N ALA A 160 -9.31 9.33 -10.34
CA ALA A 160 -8.33 8.77 -11.25
C ALA A 160 -8.71 7.37 -11.77
N ALA A 161 -9.49 6.60 -10.99
CA ALA A 161 -9.92 5.25 -11.30
C ALA A 161 -11.31 5.23 -11.96
N LYS A 162 -11.38 4.90 -13.26
CA LYS A 162 -12.66 4.85 -14.01
C LYS A 162 -13.72 3.93 -13.40
N ALA A 163 -13.31 2.82 -12.80
CA ALA A 163 -14.21 1.86 -12.14
C ALA A 163 -14.57 2.24 -10.69
N GLY A 164 -14.01 3.34 -10.17
CA GLY A 164 -14.06 3.68 -8.76
C GLY A 164 -13.03 2.93 -7.92
N VAL A 165 -13.15 3.08 -6.60
CA VAL A 165 -12.32 2.43 -5.58
C VAL A 165 -13.20 1.97 -4.41
N VAL A 166 -12.68 1.07 -3.58
CA VAL A 166 -13.34 0.68 -2.32
C VAL A 166 -12.52 1.19 -1.15
N LEU A 167 -13.14 1.96 -0.26
CA LEU A 167 -12.57 2.34 1.02
C LEU A 167 -12.98 1.31 2.07
N LEU A 168 -12.00 0.70 2.72
CA LEU A 168 -12.15 -0.12 3.91
C LEU A 168 -11.67 0.66 5.12
N ILE A 169 -12.45 0.62 6.20
CA ILE A 169 -12.08 1.22 7.48
C ILE A 169 -12.07 0.10 8.51
N SER A 170 -10.91 -0.14 9.10
CA SER A 170 -10.76 -1.00 10.27
C SER A 170 -10.57 -0.13 11.51
N ARG A 171 -11.46 -0.28 12.49
CA ARG A 171 -11.33 0.33 13.82
C ARG A 171 -10.92 -0.76 14.78
N LEU A 172 -9.69 -0.71 15.26
CA LEU A 172 -9.10 -1.72 16.14
C LEU A 172 -8.88 -1.16 17.54
N GLY A 173 -9.07 -2.01 18.54
CA GLY A 173 -8.69 -1.76 19.93
C GLY A 173 -8.51 -3.08 20.70
N GLU A 174 -8.08 -2.98 21.95
CA GLU A 174 -8.08 -4.12 22.88
C GLU A 174 -9.32 -4.07 23.77
N GLY A 175 -10.00 -5.21 23.88
CA GLY A 175 -10.99 -5.49 24.92
C GLY A 175 -10.48 -6.56 25.88
N ASP A 176 -11.31 -6.92 26.85
CA ASP A 176 -10.95 -7.87 27.93
C ASP A 176 -10.54 -9.26 27.40
N GLU A 177 -11.06 -9.66 26.24
CA GLU A 177 -10.81 -10.97 25.59
C GLU A 177 -9.83 -10.88 24.40
N GLY A 178 -9.16 -9.74 24.20
CA GLY A 178 -8.16 -9.53 23.15
C GLY A 178 -8.56 -8.50 22.10
N LEU A 179 -8.11 -8.68 20.85
CA LEU A 179 -8.34 -7.72 19.77
C LEU A 179 -9.84 -7.63 19.44
N THR A 180 -10.39 -6.43 19.56
CA THR A 180 -11.77 -6.13 19.19
C THR A 180 -11.79 -5.04 18.12
N GLY A 181 -12.78 -5.06 17.25
CA GLY A 181 -12.87 -4.06 16.21
C GLY A 181 -14.01 -4.26 15.24
N THR A 182 -14.16 -3.28 14.35
CA THR A 182 -15.11 -3.36 13.24
C THR A 182 -14.40 -3.03 11.94
N ILE A 183 -14.78 -3.73 10.88
CA ILE A 183 -14.32 -3.44 9.52
C ILE A 183 -15.54 -3.11 8.67
N SER A 184 -15.58 -1.91 8.12
CA SER A 184 -16.62 -1.47 7.17
C SER A 184 -16.02 -1.18 5.80
N GLY A 185 -16.86 -1.24 4.76
CA GLY A 185 -16.44 -1.00 3.39
C GLY A 185 -17.42 -0.13 2.63
N ARG A 186 -16.93 0.78 1.79
CA ARG A 186 -17.79 1.60 0.91
C ARG A 186 -17.14 1.90 -0.43
N ASN A 187 -17.92 1.85 -1.49
CA ASN A 187 -17.50 2.23 -2.83
C ASN A 187 -17.45 3.75 -2.99
N TYR A 188 -16.48 4.21 -3.77
CA TYR A 188 -16.37 5.60 -4.24
C TYR A 188 -16.19 5.63 -5.75
N VAL A 189 -16.96 6.48 -6.42
CA VAL A 189 -16.89 6.65 -7.88
C VAL A 189 -16.87 8.14 -8.19
N ASN A 190 -15.86 8.59 -8.96
CA ASN A 190 -15.71 9.98 -9.37
C ASN A 190 -15.75 11.01 -8.21
N GLY A 191 -15.25 10.64 -7.04
CA GLY A 191 -15.22 11.49 -5.84
C GLY A 191 -16.46 11.40 -4.96
N GLU A 192 -17.48 10.62 -5.34
CA GLU A 192 -18.72 10.50 -4.57
C GLU A 192 -18.85 9.13 -3.91
N PRO A 193 -19.37 9.06 -2.66
CA PRO A 193 -19.68 7.80 -2.03
C PRO A 193 -20.84 7.12 -2.77
N SER A 194 -20.76 5.80 -2.88
CA SER A 194 -21.78 4.95 -3.49
C SER A 194 -22.25 3.94 -2.44
N ASN A 195 -22.40 2.68 -2.83
CA ASN A 195 -22.95 1.63 -1.98
C ASN A 195 -21.94 1.15 -0.92
N GLU A 196 -22.48 0.78 0.23
CA GLU A 196 -21.74 0.01 1.23
C GLU A 196 -21.38 -1.37 0.66
N VAL A 197 -20.22 -1.89 1.07
CA VAL A 197 -19.69 -3.17 0.61
C VAL A 197 -19.46 -4.05 1.82
N SER A 198 -19.83 -5.33 1.70
CA SER A 198 -19.54 -6.31 2.74
C SER A 198 -18.03 -6.51 2.88
N ALA A 199 -17.48 -6.03 4.01
CA ALA A 199 -16.08 -6.25 4.35
C ALA A 199 -15.75 -7.75 4.45
N GLY A 200 -16.67 -8.57 4.98
CA GLY A 200 -16.49 -10.02 5.07
C GLY A 200 -16.31 -10.71 3.71
N LEU A 201 -17.06 -10.28 2.68
CA LEU A 201 -16.89 -10.83 1.32
C LEU A 201 -15.57 -10.40 0.67
N ILE A 202 -15.12 -9.18 0.95
CA ILE A 202 -13.81 -8.69 0.50
C ILE A 202 -12.70 -9.51 1.17
N LEU A 203 -12.77 -9.68 2.49
CA LEU A 203 -11.79 -10.43 3.28
C LEU A 203 -11.73 -11.91 2.88
N ALA A 204 -12.88 -12.53 2.56
CA ALA A 204 -12.92 -13.91 2.10
C ALA A 204 -12.10 -14.18 0.82
N ASN A 205 -11.77 -13.13 0.05
CA ASN A 205 -10.95 -13.21 -1.16
C ASN A 205 -9.72 -12.29 -1.09
N ALA A 206 -9.39 -11.78 0.09
CA ALA A 206 -8.30 -10.86 0.29
C ALA A 206 -6.94 -11.55 0.16
N ASP A 207 -5.92 -10.72 -0.09
CA ASP A 207 -4.54 -11.12 0.07
C ASP A 207 -4.18 -11.13 1.57
N ASP A 208 -3.29 -12.03 1.98
CA ASP A 208 -2.76 -12.11 3.36
C ASP A 208 -2.25 -10.75 3.84
N VAL A 209 -1.61 -9.97 2.96
CA VAL A 209 -1.12 -8.62 3.29
C VAL A 209 -2.27 -7.66 3.62
N LEU A 210 -3.35 -7.70 2.84
CA LEU A 210 -4.53 -6.85 3.07
C LEU A 210 -5.22 -7.22 4.40
N GLU A 211 -5.37 -8.52 4.66
CA GLU A 211 -5.97 -9.01 5.90
C GLU A 211 -5.12 -8.61 7.11
N ASN A 212 -3.81 -8.86 7.06
CA ASN A 212 -2.89 -8.51 8.14
C ASN A 212 -2.86 -7.01 8.43
N LEU A 213 -2.96 -6.15 7.40
CA LEU A 213 -3.07 -4.70 7.57
C LEU A 213 -4.38 -4.32 8.26
N LEU A 214 -5.52 -4.87 7.82
CA LEU A 214 -6.83 -4.55 8.38
C LEU A 214 -7.00 -5.09 9.81
N LEU A 215 -6.35 -6.20 10.15
CA LEU A 215 -6.33 -6.75 11.51
C LEU A 215 -5.23 -6.13 12.39
N GLY A 216 -4.42 -5.22 11.83
CA GLY A 216 -3.30 -4.59 12.53
C GLY A 216 -2.26 -5.60 13.01
N VAL A 217 -2.12 -6.73 12.32
CA VAL A 217 -1.04 -7.71 12.53
C VAL A 217 0.28 -7.12 12.03
N ILE A 218 0.23 -6.37 10.92
CA ILE A 218 1.37 -5.63 10.38
C ILE A 218 1.02 -4.16 10.21
N THR A 219 2.02 -3.29 10.34
CA THR A 219 1.95 -1.89 9.91
C THR A 219 2.31 -1.76 8.42
N PRO A 220 1.96 -0.64 7.74
CA PRO A 220 2.26 -0.48 6.32
C PRO A 220 3.74 -0.61 5.97
N ASP A 221 4.65 -0.13 6.83
CA ASP A 221 6.10 -0.21 6.65
C ASP A 221 6.66 -1.65 6.78
N GLN A 222 5.93 -2.54 7.43
CA GLN A 222 6.26 -3.96 7.51
C GLN A 222 5.78 -4.75 6.29
N ALA A 223 4.96 -4.15 5.43
CA ALA A 223 4.47 -4.83 4.24
C ALA A 223 5.59 -4.96 3.18
N PRO A 224 5.73 -6.12 2.51
CA PRO A 224 6.74 -6.31 1.48
C PRO A 224 6.57 -5.30 0.33
N GLY A 225 7.66 -4.63 -0.05
CA GLY A 225 7.67 -3.67 -1.17
C GLY A 225 6.84 -2.40 -0.92
N HIS A 226 6.61 -2.03 0.36
CA HIS A 226 5.93 -0.78 0.69
C HIS A 226 6.65 0.43 0.10
N LEU A 227 5.89 1.45 -0.30
CA LEU A 227 6.42 2.71 -0.82
C LEU A 227 5.78 3.88 -0.07
N LYS A 228 6.60 4.87 0.32
CA LYS A 228 6.13 6.15 0.87
C LYS A 228 6.16 7.25 -0.20
N PRO A 229 5.01 7.70 -0.75
CA PRO A 229 4.93 8.73 -1.79
C PRO A 229 5.54 10.07 -1.38
N GLY A 230 5.51 10.42 -0.09
CA GLY A 230 6.09 11.65 0.44
C GLY A 230 7.60 11.79 0.18
N ASN A 231 8.29 10.68 -0.07
CA ASN A 231 9.73 10.66 -0.36
C ASN A 231 10.05 10.75 -1.86
N LEU A 232 9.03 10.80 -2.74
CA LEU A 232 9.22 10.87 -4.19
C LEU A 232 9.35 12.32 -4.66
N THR A 233 10.43 12.63 -5.36
CA THR A 233 10.49 13.88 -6.13
C THR A 233 9.43 13.88 -7.23
N ARG A 234 8.92 15.06 -7.62
CA ARG A 234 7.92 15.20 -8.71
C ARG A 234 8.38 14.54 -10.03
N TRP A 235 9.69 14.52 -10.26
CA TRP A 235 10.29 13.87 -11.42
C TRP A 235 10.27 12.34 -11.32
N GLN A 236 10.63 11.77 -10.15
CA GLN A 236 10.50 10.33 -9.90
C GLN A 236 9.04 9.86 -9.99
N ALA A 237 8.10 10.63 -9.43
CA ALA A 237 6.66 10.33 -9.51
C ALA A 237 6.15 10.27 -10.96
N GLY A 238 6.53 11.24 -11.80
CA GLY A 238 6.17 11.26 -13.23
C GLY A 238 6.76 10.08 -14.01
N ARG A 239 7.99 9.67 -13.69
CA ARG A 239 8.66 8.53 -14.36
C ARG A 239 8.04 7.19 -13.96
N LEU A 240 7.68 7.00 -12.69
CA LEU A 240 7.00 5.79 -12.22
C LEU A 240 5.61 5.62 -12.85
N PHE A 241 4.84 6.70 -12.94
CA PHE A 241 3.56 6.71 -13.65
C PHE A 241 3.72 6.38 -15.14
N GLY A 242 4.73 6.96 -15.80
CA GLY A 242 5.05 6.69 -17.21
C GLY A 242 5.43 5.23 -17.49
N ARG A 243 6.19 4.57 -16.61
CA ARG A 243 6.57 3.15 -16.76
C ARG A 243 5.36 2.21 -16.69
N ALA A 244 4.43 2.46 -15.78
CA ALA A 244 3.21 1.66 -15.65
C ALA A 244 2.31 1.75 -16.88
N GLN A 245 2.31 2.88 -17.59
CA GLN A 245 1.58 3.01 -18.86
C GLN A 245 2.28 2.29 -20.02
N ARG A 246 3.61 2.21 -20.03
CA ARG A 246 4.37 1.52 -21.09
C ARG A 246 4.27 -0.01 -21.01
N LYS A 247 4.21 -0.61 -19.82
CA LYS A 247 4.00 -2.06 -19.65
C LYS A 247 2.61 -2.56 -20.12
N LYS A 248 1.67 -1.66 -20.43
CA LYS A 248 0.31 -2.01 -20.90
C LYS A 248 0.14 -1.99 -22.43
N LYS A 249 1.23 -1.84 -23.20
CA LYS A 249 1.16 -1.94 -24.66
C LYS A 249 1.45 -3.39 -25.07
N PRO A 250 0.51 -4.09 -25.76
CA PRO A 250 0.70 -5.46 -26.24
C PRO A 250 1.76 -5.52 -27.34
#